data_AF-T1BER2-F1
#
_entry.id   AF-T1BER2-F1
#
_cell.length_a   1.000
_cell.length_b   1.000
_cell.length_c   1.000
_cell.angle_alpha   90.00
_cell.angle_beta   90.00
_cell.angle_gamma   90.00
#
_symmetry.space_group_name_H-M   'P 1'
#
loop_
_entity.id
_entity.type
_entity.pdbx_description
1 polymer ?
#
loop_
_entity_poly.entity_id
_entity_poly.type
_entity_poly.pdbx_seq_one_letter_code
_entity_poly.pdbx_strand_id
1 'polypeptide(L)'
;GLDGAGPRTGQQSNRVRHALEQYLRWGGLPEVVLMDSDTKRKILLENYLADIVHRDVVERHGVDYHKVRELVDFLASNPGALFSPRKYNRTSGLSLETLDRYLHYLSEVFLVELVPRFAHSLRAQQVAPKKVYLTDTGFFGGLGFRMTENFGHLYENAVFSQIRRSGREVYY
;
A
#
# COMPACT_ATOMS: atom_id res chain seq x y z
N GLY A 1 35.71 12.06 -2.80
CA GLY A 1 36.19 10.72 -2.42
C GLY A 1 35.00 9.78 -2.46
N LEU A 2 34.90 8.98 -3.52
CA LEU A 2 33.84 7.99 -3.72
C LEU A 2 34.52 6.64 -3.98
N ASP A 3 35.14 6.07 -2.96
CA ASP A 3 35.73 4.73 -3.03
C ASP A 3 35.48 4.02 -1.70
N GLY A 4 34.58 3.04 -1.70
CA GLY A 4 34.25 2.31 -0.47
C GLY A 4 33.25 1.16 -0.60
N ALA A 5 32.83 0.74 -1.80
CA ALA A 5 32.00 -0.45 -1.98
C ALA A 5 32.81 -1.56 -2.65
N GLY A 6 33.67 -2.23 -1.86
CA GLY A 6 34.28 -3.49 -2.28
C GLY A 6 33.21 -4.57 -2.56
N PRO A 7 33.55 -5.64 -3.29
CA PRO A 7 32.59 -6.68 -3.66
C PRO A 7 31.97 -7.33 -2.41
N ARG A 8 30.65 -7.26 -2.27
CA ARG A 8 29.91 -7.88 -1.17
C ARG A 8 30.11 -9.39 -1.23
N THR A 9 30.53 -10.00 -0.12
CA THR A 9 30.65 -11.47 -0.04
C THR A 9 29.29 -12.14 -0.24
N GLY A 10 29.26 -13.36 -0.81
CA GLY A 10 28.00 -14.06 -1.10
C GLY A 10 27.07 -14.22 0.11
N GLN A 11 27.64 -14.33 1.32
CA GLN A 11 26.88 -14.39 2.58
C GLN A 11 26.19 -13.07 2.95
N GLN A 12 26.81 -11.91 2.67
CA GLN A 12 26.19 -10.60 2.88
C GLN A 12 25.05 -10.38 1.90
N SER A 13 25.22 -10.79 0.63
CA SER A 13 24.16 -10.71 -0.39
C SER A 13 22.91 -11.48 0.02
N ASN A 14 23.09 -12.71 0.53
CA ASN A 14 21.97 -13.55 0.99
C ASN A 14 21.22 -12.95 2.18
N ARG A 15 21.95 -12.36 3.15
CA ARG A 15 21.33 -11.69 4.30
C ARG A 15 20.48 -10.49 3.90
N VAL A 16 21.00 -9.65 3.01
CA VAL A 16 20.27 -8.47 2.51
C VAL A 16 19.02 -8.91 1.73
N ARG A 17 19.14 -9.93 0.88
CA ARG A 17 17.99 -10.46 0.13
C ARG A 17 16.90 -10.97 1.07
N HIS A 18 17.29 -11.77 2.08
CA HIS A 18 16.33 -12.28 3.05
C HIS A 18 15.64 -11.15 3.84
N ALA A 19 16.40 -10.15 4.29
CA ALA A 19 15.84 -9.00 5.00
C ALA A 19 14.85 -8.22 4.12
N LEU A 20 15.16 -8.06 2.83
CA LEU A 20 14.27 -7.41 1.87
C LEU A 20 12.98 -8.23 1.66
N GLU A 21 13.08 -9.55 1.51
CA GLU A 21 11.90 -10.42 1.41
C GLU A 21 11.00 -10.31 2.65
N GLN A 22 11.59 -10.28 3.85
CA GLN A 22 10.84 -10.08 5.09
C GLN A 22 10.16 -8.70 5.12
N TYR A 23 10.86 -7.63 4.73
CA TYR A 23 10.30 -6.29 4.65
C TYR A 23 9.15 -6.20 3.63
N LEU A 24 9.32 -6.77 2.43
CA LEU A 24 8.27 -6.79 1.42
C LEU A 24 7.03 -7.55 1.89
N ARG A 25 7.21 -8.60 2.69
CA ARG A 25 6.12 -9.43 3.21
C ARG A 25 5.39 -8.80 4.40
N TRP A 26 6.16 -8.37 5.38
CA TRP A 26 5.69 -8.04 6.72
C TRP A 26 5.76 -6.56 7.04
N GLY A 27 6.37 -5.77 6.16
CA GLY A 27 6.40 -4.33 6.32
C GLY A 27 7.49 -3.82 7.24
N GLY A 28 7.34 -2.56 7.65
CA GLY A 28 8.27 -1.85 8.52
C GLY A 28 7.73 -1.55 9.92
N LEU A 29 6.51 -1.98 10.25
CA LEU A 29 5.90 -1.73 11.57
C LEU A 29 6.75 -2.39 12.68
N PRO A 30 7.28 -1.63 13.66
CA PRO A 30 8.26 -2.14 14.62
C PRO A 30 7.80 -3.39 15.37
N GLU A 31 6.55 -3.41 15.85
CA GLU A 31 6.00 -4.54 16.59
C GLU A 31 5.94 -5.81 15.72
N VAL A 32 5.60 -5.67 14.44
CA VAL A 32 5.55 -6.78 13.47
C VAL A 32 6.96 -7.30 13.17
N VAL A 33 7.93 -6.40 12.99
CA VAL A 33 9.34 -6.73 12.72
C VAL A 33 9.97 -7.52 13.87
N LEU A 34 9.62 -7.20 15.11
CA LEU A 34 10.15 -7.82 16.32
C LEU A 34 9.49 -9.18 16.66
N MET A 35 8.43 -9.58 15.96
CA MET A 35 7.78 -10.87 16.18
C MET A 35 8.53 -12.02 15.51
N ASP A 36 8.59 -13.17 16.18
CA ASP A 36 9.25 -14.39 15.67
C ASP A 36 8.31 -15.32 14.89
N SER A 37 7.03 -14.97 14.75
CA SER A 37 6.00 -15.85 14.15
C SER A 37 5.24 -15.13 13.05
N ASP A 38 5.31 -15.68 11.83
CA ASP A 38 4.53 -15.23 10.67
C ASP A 38 3.02 -15.23 10.96
N THR A 39 2.52 -16.20 11.73
CA THR A 39 1.11 -16.24 12.15
C THR A 39 0.76 -15.06 13.05
N LYS A 40 1.61 -14.75 14.04
CA LYS A 40 1.39 -13.59 14.93
C LYS A 40 1.47 -12.27 14.16
N ARG A 41 2.45 -12.14 13.25
CA ARG A 41 2.59 -10.97 12.36
C ARG A 41 1.31 -10.76 11.56
N LYS A 42 0.80 -11.81 10.93
CA LYS A 42 -0.44 -11.76 10.14
C LYS A 42 -1.62 -11.28 10.99
N ILE A 43 -1.85 -11.92 12.14
CA ILE A 43 -2.97 -11.55 13.04
C ILE A 43 -2.85 -10.08 13.48
N LEU A 44 -1.65 -9.64 13.85
CA LEU A 44 -1.43 -8.25 14.27
C LEU A 44 -1.74 -7.27 13.13
N LEU A 45 -1.26 -7.55 11.92
CA LEU A 45 -1.51 -6.72 10.74
C LEU A 45 -2.99 -6.70 10.34
N GLU A 46 -3.70 -7.84 10.44
CA GLU A 46 -5.15 -7.90 10.24
C GLU A 46 -5.90 -7.05 11.26
N ASN A 47 -5.49 -7.09 12.53
CA ASN A 47 -6.08 -6.29 13.60
C ASN A 47 -5.83 -4.79 13.38
N TYR A 48 -4.60 -4.39 13.05
CA TYR A 48 -4.30 -3.00 12.72
C TYR A 48 -5.15 -2.50 11.55
N LEU A 49 -5.28 -3.31 10.50
CA LEU A 49 -6.11 -2.95 9.35
C LEU A 49 -7.59 -2.80 9.72
N ALA A 50 -8.13 -3.75 10.49
CA ALA A 50 -9.50 -3.70 10.96
C ALA A 50 -9.75 -2.46 11.84
N ASP A 51 -8.82 -2.15 12.74
CA ASP A 51 -8.88 -1.01 13.63
C ASP A 51 -8.84 0.32 12.86
N ILE A 52 -7.94 0.46 11.89
CA ILE A 52 -7.85 1.66 11.03
C ILE A 52 -9.15 1.84 10.24
N VAL A 53 -9.64 0.78 9.58
CA VAL A 53 -10.87 0.85 8.78
C VAL A 53 -12.07 1.18 9.67
N HIS A 54 -12.18 0.54 10.83
CA HIS A 54 -13.32 0.74 11.72
C HIS A 54 -13.28 2.09 12.43
N ARG A 55 -12.24 2.35 13.22
CA ARG A 55 -12.17 3.53 14.10
C ARG A 55 -11.84 4.80 13.32
N ASP A 56 -10.87 4.74 12.41
CA ASP A 56 -10.37 5.94 11.75
C ASP A 56 -11.16 6.34 10.51
N VAL A 57 -11.89 5.40 9.89
CA VAL A 57 -12.71 5.67 8.69
C VAL A 57 -14.21 5.55 8.95
N VAL A 58 -14.68 4.37 9.39
CA VAL A 58 -16.12 4.08 9.51
C VAL A 58 -16.78 4.91 10.60
N GLU A 59 -16.25 4.89 11.82
CA GLU A 59 -16.80 5.66 12.94
C GLU A 59 -16.67 7.18 12.70
N ARG A 60 -15.52 7.61 12.17
CA ARG A 60 -15.23 9.02 11.91
C ARG A 60 -16.14 9.65 10.87
N HIS A 61 -16.46 8.93 9.80
CA HIS A 61 -17.20 9.48 8.66
C HIS A 61 -18.62 8.92 8.52
N GLY A 62 -19.05 8.00 9.39
CA GLY A 62 -20.38 7.40 9.36
C GLY A 62 -20.65 6.61 8.08
N VAL A 63 -19.65 5.86 7.59
CA VAL A 63 -19.71 5.15 6.31
C VAL A 63 -19.86 3.64 6.48
N ASP A 64 -20.26 2.94 5.42
CA ASP A 64 -20.46 1.49 5.46
C ASP A 64 -19.13 0.72 5.55
N TYR A 65 -18.96 -0.06 6.61
CA TYR A 65 -17.75 -0.86 6.85
C TYR A 65 -17.45 -1.86 5.73
N HIS A 66 -18.46 -2.58 5.24
CA HIS A 66 -18.26 -3.61 4.23
C HIS A 66 -17.79 -3.00 2.91
N LYS A 67 -18.36 -1.85 2.51
CA LYS A 67 -17.95 -1.13 1.30
C LYS A 67 -16.54 -0.55 1.40
N VAL A 68 -16.16 -0.02 2.56
CA VAL A 68 -14.79 0.47 2.77
C VAL A 68 -13.81 -0.71 2.77
N ARG A 69 -14.15 -1.81 3.45
CA ARG A 69 -13.29 -3.00 3.53
C ARG A 69 -13.08 -3.64 2.16
N GLU A 70 -14.14 -3.79 1.37
CA GLU A 70 -14.06 -4.32 0.01
C GLU A 70 -13.16 -3.46 -0.89
N LEU A 71 -13.24 -2.13 -0.75
CA LEU A 71 -12.34 -1.22 -1.45
C LEU A 71 -10.89 -1.40 -1.00
N VAL A 72 -10.63 -1.49 0.30
CA VAL A 72 -9.28 -1.72 0.85
C VAL A 72 -8.69 -3.02 0.32
N ASP A 73 -9.44 -4.13 0.39
CA ASP A 73 -8.98 -5.44 -0.09
C ASP A 73 -8.68 -5.38 -1.60
N PHE A 74 -9.52 -4.69 -2.39
CA PHE A 74 -9.29 -4.50 -3.81
C PHE A 74 -8.00 -3.70 -4.10
N LEU A 75 -7.81 -2.56 -3.44
CA LEU A 75 -6.63 -1.71 -3.64
C LEU A 75 -5.35 -2.41 -3.19
N ALA A 76 -5.40 -3.12 -2.06
CA ALA A 76 -4.25 -3.81 -1.49
C ALA A 76 -3.87 -5.08 -2.25
N SER A 77 -4.77 -5.66 -3.05
CA SER A 77 -4.49 -6.88 -3.82
C SER A 77 -3.38 -6.71 -4.87
N ASN A 78 -3.20 -5.49 -5.39
CA ASN A 78 -2.23 -5.18 -6.45
C ASN A 78 -1.60 -3.78 -6.21
N PRO A 79 -0.74 -3.62 -5.19
CA PRO A 79 -0.16 -2.32 -4.88
C PRO A 79 0.70 -1.79 -6.05
N GLY A 80 0.63 -0.48 -6.31
CA GLY A 80 1.25 0.17 -7.46
C GLY A 80 0.51 -0.01 -8.79
N ALA A 81 -0.56 -0.80 -8.84
CA ALA A 81 -1.37 -0.92 -10.04
C ALA A 81 -2.21 0.34 -10.31
N LEU A 82 -2.64 0.49 -11.57
CA LEU A 82 -3.54 1.56 -11.97
C LEU A 82 -4.97 1.30 -11.47
N PHE A 83 -5.43 2.13 -10.56
CA PHE A 83 -6.81 2.18 -10.13
C PHE A 83 -7.63 3.16 -10.99
N SER A 84 -8.72 2.67 -11.56
CA SER A 84 -9.70 3.50 -12.26
C SER A 84 -11.00 3.56 -11.47
N PRO A 85 -11.35 4.71 -10.87
CA PRO A 85 -12.61 4.87 -10.15
C PRO A 85 -13.82 4.50 -11.00
N ARG A 86 -13.78 4.83 -12.31
CA ARG A 86 -14.83 4.50 -13.28
C ARG A 86 -14.98 3.01 -13.53
N LYS A 87 -13.91 2.24 -13.51
CA LYS A 87 -13.99 0.78 -13.67
C LYS A 87 -14.52 0.13 -12.40
N TYR A 88 -14.03 0.54 -11.23
CA TYR A 88 -14.42 -0.03 -9.94
C TYR A 88 -15.88 0.31 -9.57
N ASN A 89 -16.35 1.52 -9.87
CA ASN A 89 -17.75 1.94 -9.68
C ASN A 89 -18.75 0.97 -10.37
N ARG A 90 -18.42 0.46 -11.56
CA ARG A 90 -19.30 -0.45 -12.33
C ARG A 90 -19.50 -1.81 -11.67
N THR A 91 -18.57 -2.24 -10.84
CA THR A 91 -18.61 -3.56 -10.17
C THR A 91 -18.97 -3.46 -8.69
N SER A 92 -18.63 -2.36 -8.03
CA SER A 92 -18.84 -2.18 -6.57
C SER A 92 -20.21 -1.63 -6.19
N GLY A 93 -20.93 -1.02 -7.13
CA GLY A 93 -22.21 -0.34 -6.89
C GLY A 93 -22.09 0.98 -6.11
N LEU A 94 -20.87 1.44 -5.80
CA LEU A 94 -20.62 2.76 -5.19
C LEU A 94 -20.66 3.84 -6.26
N SER A 95 -21.28 5.00 -6.00
CA SER A 95 -21.17 6.16 -6.90
C SER A 95 -19.72 6.65 -7.00
N LEU A 96 -19.38 7.38 -8.09
CA LEU A 96 -18.05 7.95 -8.25
C LEU A 96 -17.71 8.95 -7.13
N GLU A 97 -18.71 9.70 -6.66
CA GLU A 97 -18.54 10.65 -5.56
C GLU A 97 -18.22 9.92 -4.24
N THR A 98 -18.97 8.87 -3.90
CA THR A 98 -18.71 8.06 -2.70
C THR A 98 -17.33 7.41 -2.76
N LEU A 99 -16.95 6.91 -3.94
CA LEU A 99 -15.64 6.29 -4.14
C LEU A 99 -14.50 7.30 -3.96
N ASP A 100 -14.64 8.51 -4.49
CA ASP A 100 -13.63 9.57 -4.30
C ASP A 100 -13.49 9.97 -2.83
N ARG A 101 -14.61 10.09 -2.09
CA ARG A 101 -14.57 10.31 -0.64
C ARG A 101 -13.88 9.16 0.10
N TYR A 102 -14.20 7.90 -0.21
CA TYR A 102 -13.58 6.77 0.48
C TYR A 102 -12.08 6.71 0.22
N LEU A 103 -11.66 6.92 -1.03
CA LEU A 103 -10.25 7.04 -1.37
C LEU A 103 -9.55 8.18 -0.61
N HIS A 104 -10.23 9.32 -0.45
CA HIS A 104 -9.72 10.43 0.35
C HIS A 104 -9.55 10.03 1.82
N TYR A 105 -10.56 9.44 2.45
CA TYR A 105 -10.49 9.01 3.86
C TYR A 105 -9.36 7.99 4.09
N LEU A 106 -9.21 7.03 3.17
CA LEU A 106 -8.13 6.03 3.24
C LEU A 106 -6.73 6.67 3.11
N SER A 107 -6.63 7.78 2.37
CA SER A 107 -5.39 8.54 2.25
C SER A 107 -5.13 9.39 3.49
N GLU A 108 -6.17 10.01 4.07
CA GLU A 108 -6.06 10.81 5.30
C GLU A 108 -5.60 9.98 6.51
N VAL A 109 -6.00 8.71 6.59
CA VAL A 109 -5.56 7.79 7.66
C VAL A 109 -4.25 7.08 7.33
N PHE A 110 -3.55 7.51 6.26
CA PHE A 110 -2.29 6.94 5.80
C PHE A 110 -2.34 5.43 5.53
N LEU A 111 -3.49 4.89 5.11
CA LEU A 111 -3.57 3.48 4.72
C LEU A 111 -3.11 3.29 3.27
N VAL A 112 -3.49 4.22 2.39
CA VAL A 112 -3.11 4.22 0.97
C VAL A 112 -2.57 5.57 0.54
N GLU A 113 -1.76 5.56 -0.51
CA GLU A 113 -1.23 6.75 -1.17
C GLU A 113 -1.67 6.75 -2.63
N LEU A 114 -2.30 7.84 -3.07
CA LEU A 114 -2.80 8.01 -4.43
C LEU A 114 -1.82 8.84 -5.25
N VAL A 115 -1.19 8.22 -6.23
CA VAL A 115 -0.25 8.90 -7.13
C VAL A 115 -0.97 9.23 -8.45
N PRO A 116 -1.22 10.53 -8.72
CA PRO A 116 -1.88 10.94 -9.94
C PRO A 116 -0.95 10.82 -11.15
N ARG A 117 -1.56 10.66 -12.33
CA ARG A 117 -0.82 10.74 -13.60
C ARG A 117 -0.30 12.16 -13.80
N PHE A 118 0.90 12.31 -14.32
CA PHE A 118 1.35 13.63 -14.77
C PHE A 118 0.43 14.15 -15.88
N ALA A 119 -0.12 15.35 -15.70
CA ALA A 119 -0.87 16.05 -16.74
C ALA A 119 -0.77 17.55 -16.54
N HIS A 120 -0.70 18.31 -17.64
CA HIS A 120 -0.70 19.78 -17.59
C HIS A 120 -2.03 20.38 -17.15
N SER A 121 -3.13 19.61 -17.26
CA SER A 121 -4.47 20.03 -16.86
C SER A 121 -4.90 19.26 -15.62
N LEU A 122 -5.30 19.99 -14.57
CA LEU A 122 -5.89 19.41 -13.36
C LEU A 122 -7.08 18.50 -13.66
N ARG A 123 -7.93 18.91 -14.61
CA ARG A 123 -9.08 18.10 -15.03
C ARG A 123 -8.66 16.79 -15.68
N ALA A 124 -7.62 16.83 -16.53
CA ALA A 124 -7.08 15.64 -17.17
C ALA A 124 -6.39 14.70 -16.17
N GLN A 125 -5.81 15.26 -15.10
CA GLN A 125 -5.22 14.51 -14.00
C GLN A 125 -6.28 13.84 -13.13
N GLN A 126 -7.35 14.56 -12.77
CA GLN A 126 -8.44 14.04 -11.93
C GLN A 126 -9.19 12.86 -12.57
N VAL A 127 -9.40 12.87 -13.89
CA VAL A 127 -10.11 11.79 -14.58
C VAL A 127 -9.24 10.59 -14.92
N ALA A 128 -7.90 10.75 -14.88
CA ALA A 128 -6.98 9.69 -15.19
C ALA A 128 -7.00 8.61 -14.08
N PRO A 129 -6.67 7.35 -14.41
CA PRO A 129 -6.35 6.36 -13.40
C PRO A 129 -5.27 6.90 -12.45
N LYS A 130 -5.27 6.46 -11.19
CA LYS A 130 -4.24 6.79 -10.20
C LYS A 130 -3.48 5.51 -9.88
N LYS A 131 -2.17 5.59 -9.64
CA LYS A 131 -1.50 4.47 -8.97
C LYS A 131 -1.86 4.52 -7.49
N VAL A 132 -2.05 3.36 -6.88
CA VAL A 132 -2.38 3.25 -5.46
C VAL A 132 -1.34 2.41 -4.77
N TYR A 133 -0.69 2.98 -3.77
CA TYR A 133 0.33 2.32 -2.97
C TYR A 133 -0.17 2.12 -1.55
N LEU A 134 0.28 1.06 -0.89
CA LEU A 134 0.12 0.90 0.55
C LEU A 134 1.23 1.71 1.23
N THR A 135 0.90 2.41 2.31
CA THR A 135 1.91 3.14 3.10
C THR A 135 2.95 2.18 3.69
N ASP A 136 2.52 0.98 4.05
CA ASP A 136 3.35 -0.10 4.53
C ASP A 136 2.95 -1.43 3.84
N THR A 137 3.93 -2.16 3.29
CA THR A 137 3.71 -3.42 2.58
C THR A 137 3.22 -4.55 3.49
N GLY A 138 3.37 -4.42 4.81
CA GLY A 138 2.86 -5.38 5.79
C GLY A 138 1.35 -5.59 5.68
N PHE A 139 0.57 -4.57 5.29
CA PHE A 139 -0.88 -4.75 5.11
C PHE A 139 -1.22 -5.75 4.00
N PHE A 140 -0.37 -5.88 2.97
CA PHE A 140 -0.51 -6.93 1.96
C PHE A 140 -0.36 -8.33 2.59
N GLY A 141 0.65 -8.51 3.46
CA GLY A 141 0.89 -9.76 4.17
C GLY A 141 -0.19 -10.07 5.21
N GLY A 142 -0.71 -9.06 5.89
CA GLY A 142 -1.84 -9.16 6.82
C GLY A 142 -3.08 -9.73 6.14
N LEU A 143 -3.43 -9.21 4.96
CA LEU A 143 -4.54 -9.70 4.15
C LEU A 143 -4.36 -11.15 3.63
N GLY A 144 -3.20 -11.76 3.84
CA GLY A 144 -2.93 -13.14 3.47
C GLY A 144 -2.75 -13.34 1.97
N PHE A 145 -2.49 -12.26 1.21
CA PHE A 145 -2.23 -12.36 -0.22
C PHE A 145 -0.92 -13.10 -0.50
N ARG A 146 -0.89 -13.82 -1.62
CA ARG A 146 0.27 -14.60 -2.04
C ARG A 146 1.33 -13.67 -2.62
N MET A 147 2.49 -13.60 -1.96
CA MET A 147 3.62 -12.80 -2.45
C MET A 147 4.15 -13.24 -3.81
N THR A 148 4.14 -14.55 -4.10
CA THR A 148 4.72 -15.10 -5.34
C THR A 148 4.10 -14.51 -6.60
N GLU A 149 2.84 -14.11 -6.53
CA GLU A 149 2.09 -13.51 -7.63
C GLU A 149 2.30 -11.99 -7.72
N ASN A 150 2.83 -11.36 -6.66
CA ASN A 150 2.83 -9.90 -6.47
C ASN A 150 4.20 -9.30 -6.13
N PHE A 151 5.30 -10.04 -6.30
CA PHE A 151 6.63 -9.53 -5.99
C PHE A 151 6.93 -8.21 -6.69
N GLY A 152 6.67 -8.10 -8.01
CA GLY A 152 6.91 -6.86 -8.76
C GLY A 152 6.17 -5.64 -8.18
N HIS A 153 4.89 -5.84 -7.83
CA HIS A 153 4.05 -4.83 -7.19
C HIS A 153 4.58 -4.39 -5.82
N LEU A 154 5.01 -5.34 -4.98
CA LEU A 154 5.58 -5.05 -3.66
C LEU A 154 6.93 -4.34 -3.76
N TYR A 155 7.79 -4.74 -4.70
CA TYR A 155 9.06 -4.06 -4.98
C TYR A 155 8.81 -2.62 -5.40
N GLU A 156 7.88 -2.40 -6.32
CA GLU A 156 7.50 -1.05 -6.74
C GLU A 156 6.99 -0.22 -5.56
N ASN A 157 6.11 -0.79 -4.73
CA ASN A 157 5.59 -0.13 -3.54
C ASN A 157 6.71 0.25 -2.56
N ALA A 158 7.67 -0.65 -2.32
CA ALA A 158 8.81 -0.37 -1.45
C ALA A 158 9.69 0.77 -1.99
N VAL A 159 9.93 0.81 -3.31
CA VAL A 159 10.66 1.91 -3.96
C VAL A 159 9.87 3.22 -3.81
N PHE A 160 8.56 3.19 -4.05
CA PHE A 160 7.69 4.34 -3.86
C PHE A 160 7.76 4.86 -2.41
N SER A 161 7.64 3.99 -1.40
CA SER A 161 7.76 4.37 0.01
C SER A 161 9.08 5.09 0.29
N GLN A 162 10.19 4.66 -0.34
CA GLN A 162 11.49 5.31 -0.18
C GLN A 162 11.56 6.68 -0.89
N ILE A 163 10.98 6.80 -2.09
CA ILE A 163 10.89 8.10 -2.78
C ILE A 163 10.07 9.08 -1.95
N ARG A 164 8.94 8.64 -1.40
CA ARG A 164 8.07 9.46 -0.56
C ARG A 164 8.77 9.88 0.74
N ARG A 165 9.68 9.07 1.30
CA ARG A 165 10.54 9.45 2.45
C ARG A 165 11.53 10.58 2.12
N SER A 166 11.87 10.77 0.85
CA SER A 166 12.74 11.88 0.42
C SER A 166 12.00 13.22 0.27
N GLY A 167 10.70 13.28 0.56
CA GLY A 167 9.90 14.51 0.50
C GLY A 167 9.59 14.99 -0.93
N ARG A 168 9.73 14.12 -1.92
CA ARG A 168 9.45 14.45 -3.33
C ARG A 168 7.97 14.25 -3.63
N GLU A 169 7.42 15.19 -4.38
CA GLU A 169 6.12 15.00 -5.03
C GLU A 169 6.28 13.98 -6.16
N VAL A 170 5.33 13.05 -6.26
CA VAL A 170 5.40 11.93 -7.20
C VAL A 170 4.22 11.98 -8.14
N TYR A 171 4.54 11.89 -9.42
CA TYR A 171 3.61 11.66 -10.52
C TYR A 171 4.09 10.45 -11.32
N TYR A 172 3.18 9.78 -12.03
CA TYR A 172 3.53 8.69 -12.93
C TYR A 172 3.16 8.99 -14.39
#